data_AF-A0AAU9CYI8-F1
#
_entry.id   AF-A0AAU9CYI8-F1
#
_cell.length_a   1.000
_cell.length_b   1.000
_cell.length_c   1.000
_cell.angle_alpha   90.00
_cell.angle_beta   90.00
_cell.angle_gamma   90.00
#
_symmetry.space_group_name_H-M   'P 1'
#
loop_
_entity.id
_entity.type
_entity.pdbx_description
1 polymer ?
#
loop_
_entity_poly.entity_id
_entity_poly.type
_entity_poly.pdbx_seq_one_letter_code
_entity_poly.pdbx_strand_id
1 'polypeptide(L)'
;MYVGFLSMHHTCPECGLRFEREPGFFFGAMYISYAFNVAIFVCVTMAIWLLGGNFPLWVHIATVFIVAGLCLPFVFRYSRVLYLYWFGGVKHKPQGLSA
;
A
#
# COMPACT_ATOMS: atom_id res chain seq x y z
N MET A 1 -13.35 1.98 -4.61
CA MET A 1 -12.45 0.82 -4.66
C MET A 1 -12.55 -0.07 -3.42
N TYR A 2 -12.45 0.46 -2.19
CA TYR A 2 -12.63 -0.33 -0.96
C TYR A 2 -14.03 -0.15 -0.34
N VAL A 3 -14.66 -1.22 0.15
CA VAL A 3 -15.96 -1.21 0.87
C VAL A 3 -15.74 -1.13 2.39
N GLY A 4 -14.59 -1.62 2.87
CA GLY A 4 -14.24 -1.65 4.30
C GLY A 4 -12.73 -1.58 4.53
N PHE A 5 -12.28 -1.87 5.74
CA PHE A 5 -10.88 -1.74 6.15
C PHE A 5 -9.91 -2.65 5.36
N LEU A 6 -10.37 -3.85 4.98
CA LEU A 6 -9.62 -4.83 4.18
C LEU A 6 -10.34 -5.27 2.90
N SER A 7 -11.61 -4.89 2.72
CA SER A 7 -12.44 -5.38 1.62
C SER A 7 -12.37 -4.46 0.41
N MET A 8 -11.98 -5.00 -0.73
CA MET A 8 -11.99 -4.34 -2.04
C MET A 8 -13.17 -4.81 -2.88
N HIS A 9 -13.74 -3.88 -3.65
CA HIS A 9 -14.62 -4.23 -4.76
C HIS A 9 -13.80 -4.91 -5.86
N HIS A 10 -14.35 -5.98 -6.45
CA HIS A 10 -13.78 -6.62 -7.64
C HIS A 10 -13.92 -5.75 -8.91
N THR A 11 -14.96 -4.90 -8.93
CA THR A 11 -15.32 -4.05 -10.06
C THR A 11 -15.63 -2.64 -9.59
N CYS A 12 -15.22 -1.62 -10.35
CA CYS A 12 -15.56 -0.24 -10.05
C CYS A 12 -17.08 -0.01 -10.24
N PRO A 13 -17.80 0.53 -9.24
CA PRO A 13 -19.24 0.77 -9.35
C PRO A 13 -19.62 1.86 -10.36
N GLU A 14 -18.73 2.82 -10.61
CA GLU A 14 -18.99 3.96 -11.51
C GLU A 14 -18.72 3.64 -12.99
N CYS A 15 -17.59 2.96 -13.28
CA CYS A 15 -17.16 2.72 -14.66
C CYS A 15 -17.19 1.24 -15.08
N GLY A 16 -17.58 0.32 -14.20
CA GLY A 16 -17.64 -1.11 -14.49
C GLY A 16 -16.27 -1.78 -14.68
N LEU A 17 -15.16 -1.08 -14.42
CA LEU A 17 -13.81 -1.61 -14.61
C LEU A 17 -13.50 -2.72 -13.59
N ARG A 18 -13.16 -3.92 -14.07
CA ARG A 18 -12.59 -4.99 -13.25
C ARG A 18 -11.19 -4.58 -12.79
N PHE A 19 -10.97 -4.48 -11.48
CA PHE A 19 -9.68 -4.09 -10.91
C PHE A 19 -8.63 -5.20 -11.05
N GLU A 20 -9.08 -6.46 -10.99
CA GLU A 20 -8.26 -7.64 -11.21
C GLU A 20 -8.56 -8.17 -12.62
N ARG A 21 -7.71 -7.84 -13.60
CA ARG A 21 -7.88 -8.30 -15.00
C ARG A 21 -7.39 -9.72 -15.21
N GLU A 22 -6.33 -10.09 -14.49
CA GLU A 22 -5.65 -11.38 -14.54
C GLU A 22 -5.59 -11.95 -13.13
N PRO A 23 -5.81 -13.26 -12.94
CA PRO A 23 -5.68 -13.88 -11.62
C PRO A 23 -4.26 -13.65 -11.10
N GLY A 24 -4.14 -13.00 -9.94
CA GLY A 24 -2.83 -12.68 -9.36
C GLY A 24 -2.20 -11.35 -9.80
N PHE A 25 -2.90 -10.48 -10.53
CA PHE A 25 -2.38 -9.16 -10.92
C PHE A 25 -1.82 -8.35 -9.72
N PHE A 26 -2.42 -8.48 -8.54
CA PHE A 26 -1.96 -7.79 -7.31
C PHE A 26 -0.76 -8.45 -6.61
N PHE A 27 -0.17 -9.54 -7.13
CA PHE A 27 1.10 -10.05 -6.60
C PHE A 27 2.21 -9.00 -6.71
N GLY A 28 2.20 -8.20 -7.78
CA GLY A 28 3.10 -7.06 -7.92
C GLY A 28 2.93 -6.00 -6.83
N ALA A 29 1.70 -5.75 -6.39
CA ALA A 29 1.41 -4.81 -5.31
C ALA A 29 1.96 -5.29 -3.95
N MET A 30 2.19 -6.59 -3.77
CA MET A 30 2.85 -7.12 -2.57
C MET A 30 4.31 -6.66 -2.48
N TYR A 31 5.04 -6.59 -3.59
CA TYR A 31 6.42 -6.11 -3.61
C TYR A 31 6.52 -4.63 -3.22
N ILE A 32 5.54 -3.82 -3.64
CA ILE A 32 5.45 -2.41 -3.22
C ILE A 32 5.23 -2.32 -1.71
N SER A 33 4.39 -3.18 -1.13
CA SER A 33 4.21 -3.24 0.34
C SER A 33 5.49 -3.61 1.08
N TYR A 34 6.32 -4.49 0.50
CA TYR A 34 7.62 -4.82 1.06
C TYR A 34 8.54 -3.59 1.06
N ALA A 35 8.63 -2.85 -0.04
CA ALA A 35 9.41 -1.62 -0.12
C ALA A 35 8.97 -0.58 0.93
N PHE A 36 7.67 -0.43 1.17
CA PHE A 36 7.15 0.45 2.23
C PHE A 36 7.57 -0.02 3.64
N ASN A 37 7.55 -1.32 3.92
CA ASN A 37 8.00 -1.84 5.22
C ASN A 37 9.50 -1.61 5.43
N VAL A 38 10.32 -1.77 4.39
CA VAL A 38 11.75 -1.43 4.44
C VAL A 38 11.94 0.06 4.72
N ALA A 39 11.18 0.93 4.05
CA ALA A 39 11.21 2.37 4.30
C ALA A 39 10.81 2.72 5.74
N ILE A 40 9.75 2.10 6.28
CA ILE A 40 9.34 2.28 7.68
C ILE A 40 10.47 1.85 8.62
N PHE A 41 11.10 0.70 8.38
CA PHE A 41 12.20 0.21 9.20
C PHE A 41 13.37 1.21 9.24
N VAL A 42 13.79 1.71 8.08
CA VAL A 42 14.87 2.71 7.97
C VAL A 42 14.47 4.01 8.66
N CYS A 43 13.27 4.52 8.43
CA CYS A 43 12.78 5.76 9.05
C CYS A 43 12.70 5.66 10.57
N VAL A 44 12.18 4.55 11.11
CA VAL A 44 12.09 4.34 12.56
C VAL A 44 13.49 4.22 13.17
N THR A 45 14.38 3.45 12.55
CA THR A 45 15.76 3.28 13.04
C THR A 45 16.50 4.62 13.04
N MET A 46 16.36 5.40 11.96
CA MET A 46 16.96 6.72 11.84
C MET A 46 16.39 7.71 12.86
N ALA A 47 15.08 7.68 13.11
CA ALA A 47 14.43 8.51 14.12
C ALA A 47 14.96 8.19 15.53
N ILE A 48 15.09 6.91 15.90
CA ILE A 48 15.63 6.51 17.20
C ILE A 48 17.10 6.93 17.35
N TRP A 49 17.88 6.83 16.26
CA TRP A 49 19.27 7.26 16.26
C TRP A 49 19.39 8.77 16.53
N LEU A 50 18.56 9.61 15.89
CA LEU A 50 18.52 11.06 16.10
C LEU A 50 18.05 11.45 17.52
N LEU A 51 17.19 10.65 18.14
CA LEU A 51 16.62 10.91 19.47
C LEU A 51 17.54 10.53 20.64
N GLY A 52 18.75 10.01 20.39
CA GLY A 52 19.74 9.76 21.44
C GLY A 52 20.31 8.35 21.50
N GLY A 53 20.00 7.47 20.53
CA GLY A 53 20.78 6.29 20.14
C GLY A 53 21.07 5.17 21.15
N ASN A 54 20.83 5.38 22.45
CA ASN A 54 21.19 4.48 23.54
C ASN A 54 19.99 3.69 24.07
N PHE A 55 19.06 3.31 23.20
CA PHE A 55 17.96 2.44 23.59
C PHE A 55 18.38 0.97 23.47
N PRO A 56 17.92 0.09 24.38
CA PRO A 56 18.18 -1.33 24.26
C PRO A 56 17.51 -1.89 23.00
N LEU A 57 18.14 -2.90 22.39
CA LEU A 57 17.73 -3.49 21.11
C LEU A 57 16.25 -3.95 21.08
N TRP A 58 15.72 -4.39 22.22
CA TRP A 58 14.30 -4.76 22.37
C TRP A 58 13.34 -3.59 22.11
N VAL A 59 13.72 -2.36 22.47
CA VAL A 59 12.90 -1.16 22.20
C VAL A 59 12.87 -0.88 20.71
N HIS A 60 14.01 -1.00 20.01
CA HIS A 60 14.06 -0.85 18.55
C HIS A 60 13.12 -1.84 17.85
N ILE A 61 13.18 -3.13 18.23
CA ILE A 61 12.32 -4.16 17.65
C ILE A 61 10.85 -3.85 17.95
N ALA A 62 10.50 -3.58 19.21
CA ALA A 62 9.12 -3.30 19.60
C ALA A 62 8.55 -2.08 18.87
N THR A 63 9.30 -0.98 18.77
CA THR A 63 8.87 0.23 18.07
C THR A 63 8.63 -0.03 16.59
N VAL A 64 9.53 -0.75 15.90
CA VAL A 64 9.33 -1.10 14.49
C VAL A 64 8.06 -1.92 14.30
N PHE A 65 7.82 -2.94 15.14
CA PHE A 65 6.62 -3.77 15.04
C PHE A 65 5.33 -2.98 15.28
N ILE A 66 5.33 -2.07 16.27
CA ILE A 66 4.19 -1.22 16.57
C ILE A 66 3.91 -0.27 15.40
N VAL A 67 4.93 0.40 14.87
CA VAL A 67 4.78 1.35 13.77
C VAL A 67 4.36 0.63 12.48
N ALA A 68 4.99 -0.50 12.15
CA ALA A 68 4.61 -1.31 11.00
C ALA A 68 3.17 -1.84 11.13
N GLY A 69 2.77 -2.30 12.33
CA GLY A 69 1.42 -2.75 12.65
C GLY A 69 0.37 -1.64 12.50
N LEU A 70 0.69 -0.42 12.91
CA LEU A 70 -0.20 0.74 12.76
C LEU A 70 -0.29 1.19 11.30
N CYS A 71 0.82 1.14 10.56
CA CYS A 71 0.89 1.52 9.16
C CYS A 71 0.38 0.43 8.20
N LEU A 72 0.18 -0.81 8.65
CA LEU A 72 -0.27 -1.95 7.85
C LEU A 72 -1.48 -1.63 6.95
N PRO A 73 -2.63 -1.10 7.46
CA PRO A 73 -3.78 -0.78 6.61
C PRO A 73 -3.45 0.30 5.56
N PHE A 74 -2.58 1.25 5.90
CA PHE A 74 -2.14 2.29 4.98
C PHE A 74 -1.24 1.73 3.88
N VAL A 75 -0.22 0.94 4.25
CA VAL A 75 0.71 0.30 3.30
C VAL A 75 -0.06 -0.57 2.31
N PHE A 76 -0.97 -1.43 2.79
CA PHE A 76 -1.77 -2.29 1.91
C PHE A 76 -2.67 -1.48 0.96
N ARG A 77 -3.19 -0.33 1.41
CA ARG A 77 -4.03 0.54 0.60
C ARG A 77 -3.24 1.26 -0.48
N TYR A 78 -2.13 1.89 -0.10
CA TYR A 78 -1.30 2.65 -1.01
C TYR A 78 -0.60 1.75 -2.02
N SER A 79 -0.09 0.58 -1.63
CA SER A 79 0.57 -0.34 -2.56
C SER A 79 -0.33 -0.75 -3.72
N ARG A 80 -1.62 -1.05 -3.47
CA ARG A 80 -2.56 -1.46 -4.52
C ARG A 80 -2.97 -0.30 -5.42
N VAL A 81 -3.13 0.91 -4.87
CA VAL A 81 -3.42 2.12 -5.66
C VAL A 81 -2.23 2.49 -6.52
N LEU A 82 -1.01 2.49 -5.95
CA LEU A 82 0.22 2.81 -6.67
C LEU A 82 0.47 1.81 -7.80
N TYR A 83 0.27 0.52 -7.53
CA TYR A 83 0.40 -0.53 -8.54
C TYR A 83 -0.59 -0.33 -9.70
N LEU A 84 -1.85 -0.01 -9.41
CA LEU A 84 -2.84 0.29 -10.44
C LEU A 84 -2.55 1.58 -11.19
N TYR A 85 -1.98 2.59 -10.54
CA TYR A 85 -1.58 3.81 -11.23
C TYR A 85 -0.45 3.52 -12.23
N TRP A 86 0.51 2.69 -11.83
CA TRP A 86 1.68 2.40 -12.65
C TRP A 86 1.43 1.36 -13.75
N PHE A 87 0.70 0.29 -13.41
CA PHE A 87 0.47 -0.87 -14.29
C PHE A 87 -0.99 -1.02 -14.73
N GLY A 88 -1.93 -0.25 -14.17
CA GLY A 88 -3.34 -0.36 -14.52
C GLY A 88 -3.63 0.10 -15.94
N GLY A 89 -2.79 0.95 -16.57
CA GLY A 89 -2.90 1.31 -17.99
C GLY A 89 -4.30 1.79 -18.40
N VAL A 90 -5.07 2.32 -17.45
CA VAL A 90 -6.48 2.64 -17.66
C VAL A 90 -6.54 3.95 -18.43
N LYS A 91 -6.82 3.88 -19.73
CA LYS A 91 -7.21 5.07 -20.48
C LYS A 91 -8.53 5.56 -19.91
N HIS A 92 -8.53 6.74 -19.31
CA HIS A 92 -9.74 7.42 -18.87
C HIS A 92 -10.64 7.61 -20.11
N LYS A 93 -11.69 6.81 -20.26
CA LYS A 93 -12.79 7.17 -21.15
C LYS A 93 -13.66 8.13 -20.34
N PRO A 94 -13.67 9.45 -20.63
CA PRO A 94 -14.66 10.34 -20.04
C PRO A 94 -16.05 9.79 -20.42
N GLN A 95 -16.94 9.69 -19.43
CA GLN A 95 -18.32 9.19 -19.55
C GLN A 95 -19.21 10.16 -20.37
N GLY A 96 -18.84 10.42 -21.61
CA GLY A 96 -19.56 11.32 -22.50
C GLY A 96 -19.17 11.24 -23.98
N LEU A 97 -18.31 10.29 -24.39
CA LEU A 97 -17.91 10.13 -25.80
C LEU A 97 -18.25 8.72 -26.31
N SER A 98 -19.55 8.47 -26.43
CA SER A 98 -20.13 7.45 -27.30
C SER A 98 -21.00 8.17 -28.33
N ALA A 99 -20.37 8.57 -29.43
CA ALA A 99 -21.05 8.87 -30.70
C ALA A 99 -20.56 7.83 -31.71
#